data_AF-A0A662HZW0-F1
#
_entry.id   AF-A0A662HZW0-F1
#
_cell.length_a   1.000
_cell.length_b   1.000
_cell.length_c   1.000
_cell.angle_alpha   90.00
_cell.angle_beta   90.00
_cell.angle_gamma   90.00
#
_symmetry.space_group_name_H-M   'P 1'
#
loop_
_entity.id
_entity.type
_entity.pdbx_description
1 polymer ?
#
loop_
_entity_poly.entity_id
_entity_poly.type
_entity_poly.pdbx_seq_one_letter_code
_entity_poly.pdbx_strand_id
1 'polypeptide(L)'
;DALRRLADKLGVVSFKRAIIILITAYQSGGKVVDVLDSAAEMYAMLRAYEEERRTQVSPYFTVVYVAISIFLFISFILIYVFVKPLGALAGMSGAFGGLRFDVAAINAILFYTAVFQSFFGGLIIGKLKANRIGAGLLHTIFMLTITLVYFNLLEIYGDALGRMIFPTPTP
;
A
#
# COMPACT_ATOMS: atom_id res chain seq x y z
N ASP A 1 51.15 -15.65 23.51
CA ASP A 1 52.07 -15.07 24.52
C ASP A 1 52.51 -13.64 24.28
N ALA A 2 52.90 -13.22 23.07
CA ALA A 2 53.32 -11.83 22.81
C ALA A 2 52.26 -10.78 23.23
N LEU A 3 50.98 -11.04 22.93
CA LEU A 3 49.86 -10.15 23.29
C LEU A 3 49.58 -10.08 24.80
N ARG A 4 49.76 -11.20 25.53
CA ARG A 4 49.64 -11.22 27.01
C ARG A 4 50.72 -10.35 27.66
N ARG A 5 51.96 -10.46 27.17
CA ARG A 5 53.07 -9.61 27.66
C ARG A 5 52.85 -8.13 27.35
N LEU A 6 52.24 -7.80 26.21
CA LEU A 6 51.87 -6.43 25.86
C LEU A 6 50.78 -5.87 26.79
N ALA A 7 49.78 -6.69 27.15
CA ALA A 7 48.72 -6.32 28.08
C ALA A 7 49.24 -6.00 29.48
N ASP A 8 50.20 -6.78 29.99
CA ASP A 8 50.81 -6.56 31.30
C ASP A 8 51.73 -5.33 31.32
N LYS A 9 52.38 -5.00 30.19
CA LYS A 9 53.26 -3.83 30.08
C LYS A 9 52.52 -2.50 30.05
N LEU A 10 51.28 -2.48 29.53
CA LEU A 10 50.51 -1.24 29.35
C LEU A 10 49.76 -0.81 30.61
N GLY A 11 49.63 -1.66 31.64
CA GLY A 11 49.09 -1.28 32.96
C GLY A 11 47.61 -0.87 33.01
N VAL A 12 46.90 -0.84 31.87
CA VAL A 12 45.49 -0.44 31.80
C VAL A 12 44.57 -1.65 31.88
N VAL A 13 43.78 -1.73 32.96
CA VAL A 13 42.89 -2.88 33.27
C VAL A 13 41.92 -3.22 32.13
N SER A 14 41.40 -2.20 31.43
CA SER A 14 40.46 -2.37 30.30
C SER A 14 41.11 -3.08 29.11
N PHE A 15 42.38 -2.77 28.83
CA PHE A 15 43.12 -3.33 27.69
C PHE A 15 43.47 -4.81 27.92
N LYS A 16 43.80 -5.15 29.17
CA LYS A 16 44.06 -6.54 29.59
C LYS A 16 42.84 -7.43 29.43
N ARG A 17 41.64 -6.93 29.75
CA ARG A 17 40.37 -7.66 29.56
C ARG A 17 40.07 -7.92 28.09
N ALA A 18 40.25 -6.92 27.22
CA ALA A 18 40.03 -7.06 25.78
C ALA A 18 40.97 -8.11 25.15
N ILE A 19 42.24 -8.10 25.53
CA ILE A 19 43.23 -9.08 25.04
C ILE A 19 42.93 -10.49 25.56
N ILE A 20 42.48 -10.64 26.82
CA ILE A 20 42.08 -11.94 27.36
C ILE A 20 40.86 -12.48 26.61
N ILE A 21 39.84 -11.66 26.34
CA ILE A 21 38.66 -12.07 25.55
C ILE A 21 39.06 -12.50 24.13
N LEU A 22 39.93 -11.75 23.47
CA LEU A 22 40.44 -12.07 22.14
C LEU A 22 41.20 -13.40 22.13
N ILE A 23 42.05 -13.63 23.13
CA ILE A 23 42.81 -14.88 23.28
C ILE A 23 41.89 -16.05 23.62
N THR A 24 40.90 -15.85 24.48
CA THR A 24 39.93 -16.89 24.84
C THR A 24 39.02 -17.24 23.66
N ALA A 25 38.58 -16.26 22.86
CA ALA A 25 37.85 -16.50 21.61
C ALA A 25 38.71 -17.27 20.58
N TYR A 26 40.00 -16.95 20.51
CA TYR A 26 40.96 -17.65 19.65
C TYR A 26 41.21 -19.09 20.13
N GLN A 27 41.30 -19.30 21.45
CA GLN A 27 41.55 -20.61 22.10
C GLN A 27 40.31 -21.51 22.16
N SER A 28 39.09 -20.96 22.13
CA SER A 28 37.83 -21.72 22.20
C SER A 28 37.37 -22.35 20.89
N GLY A 29 38.11 -22.24 19.77
CA GLY A 29 37.74 -22.97 18.56
C GLY A 29 38.24 -22.49 17.19
N GLY A 30 39.16 -21.52 17.12
CA GLY A 30 40.12 -21.43 16.01
C GLY A 30 39.60 -21.35 14.56
N LYS A 31 38.39 -20.81 14.32
CA LYS A 31 37.81 -20.68 12.97
C LYS A 31 37.12 -19.33 12.78
N VAL A 32 37.82 -18.26 13.17
CA VAL A 32 37.35 -16.88 12.96
C VAL A 32 37.02 -16.63 11.47
N VAL A 33 37.79 -17.26 10.57
CA VAL A 33 37.53 -17.26 9.12
C VAL A 33 36.19 -17.94 8.81
N ASP A 34 35.96 -19.17 9.28
CA ASP A 34 34.68 -19.87 9.02
C ASP A 34 33.45 -19.12 9.60
N VAL A 35 33.61 -18.43 10.74
CA VAL A 35 32.54 -17.59 11.32
C VAL A 35 32.26 -16.36 10.45
N LEU A 36 33.31 -15.72 9.94
CA LEU A 36 33.19 -14.59 9.00
C LEU A 36 32.61 -15.03 7.65
N ASP A 37 33.02 -16.18 7.13
CA ASP A 37 32.48 -16.76 5.91
C ASP A 37 31.00 -17.10 6.07
N SER A 38 30.62 -17.73 7.18
CA SER A 38 29.20 -18.00 7.50
C SER A 38 28.38 -16.71 7.63
N ALA A 39 28.93 -15.68 8.27
CA ALA A 39 28.28 -14.38 8.36
C ALA A 39 28.12 -13.74 6.97
N ALA A 40 29.15 -13.78 6.12
CA ALA A 40 29.11 -13.26 4.76
C ALA A 40 28.07 -13.99 3.88
N GLU A 41 28.00 -15.33 3.99
CA GLU A 41 26.98 -16.15 3.33
C GLU A 41 25.57 -15.79 3.79
N MET A 42 25.38 -15.61 5.10
CA MET A 42 24.11 -15.18 5.68
C MET A 42 23.71 -13.79 5.16
N TYR A 43 24.64 -12.83 5.10
CA TYR A 43 24.36 -11.50 4.53
C TYR A 43 24.02 -11.55 3.03
N ALA A 44 24.71 -12.39 2.26
CA ALA A 44 24.40 -12.61 0.85
C ALA A 44 23.00 -13.21 0.66
N MET A 45 22.63 -14.18 1.51
CA MET A 45 21.30 -14.79 1.53
C MET A 45 20.22 -13.77 1.92
N LEU A 46 20.45 -12.96 2.95
CA LEU A 46 19.54 -11.88 3.35
C LEU A 46 19.33 -10.87 2.21
N ARG A 47 20.41 -10.48 1.54
CA ARG A 47 20.34 -9.56 0.40
C ARG A 47 19.55 -10.15 -0.76
N ALA A 48 19.81 -11.42 -1.10
CA ALA A 48 19.04 -12.13 -2.12
C ALA A 48 17.55 -12.23 -1.74
N TYR A 49 17.24 -12.51 -0.47
CA TYR A 49 15.87 -12.56 0.04
C TYR A 49 15.18 -11.19 -0.05
N GLU A 50 15.86 -10.09 0.30
CA GLU A 50 15.30 -8.75 0.18
C GLU A 50 15.00 -8.38 -1.28
N GLU A 51 15.87 -8.78 -2.20
CA GLU A 51 15.73 -8.54 -3.64
C GLU A 51 14.60 -9.39 -4.25
N GLU A 52 14.51 -10.66 -3.84
CA GLU A 52 13.42 -11.55 -4.21
C GLU A 52 12.08 -11.04 -3.65
N ARG A 53 12.04 -10.66 -2.37
CA ARG A 53 10.86 -10.06 -1.73
C ARG A 53 10.41 -8.81 -2.47
N ARG A 54 11.32 -7.92 -2.86
CA ARG A 54 10.98 -6.71 -3.62
C ARG A 54 10.29 -7.06 -4.94
N THR A 55 10.78 -8.08 -5.63
CA THR A 55 10.23 -8.56 -6.90
C THR A 55 8.88 -9.24 -6.71
N GLN A 56 8.76 -10.11 -5.70
CA GLN A 56 7.51 -10.81 -5.39
C GLN A 56 6.42 -9.89 -4.84
N VAL A 57 6.79 -8.82 -4.11
CA VAL A 57 5.81 -7.90 -3.51
C VAL A 57 5.36 -6.79 -4.47
N SER A 58 6.18 -6.49 -5.49
CA SER A 58 5.90 -5.47 -6.50
C SER A 58 4.49 -5.61 -7.15
N PRO A 59 4.02 -6.79 -7.57
CA PRO A 59 2.69 -6.91 -8.19
C PRO A 59 1.53 -6.46 -7.29
N TYR A 60 1.65 -6.57 -5.97
CA TYR A 60 0.54 -6.28 -5.06
C TYR A 60 0.20 -4.78 -4.99
N PHE A 61 1.14 -3.86 -5.22
CA PHE A 61 0.76 -2.44 -5.27
C PHE A 61 -0.09 -2.12 -6.50
N THR A 62 0.13 -2.81 -7.63
CA THR A 62 -0.68 -2.65 -8.85
C THR A 62 -2.13 -3.05 -8.61
N VAL A 63 -2.36 -4.08 -7.80
CA VAL A 63 -3.72 -4.52 -7.42
C VAL A 63 -4.51 -3.40 -6.76
N VAL A 64 -3.85 -2.57 -5.92
CA VAL A 64 -4.51 -1.43 -5.26
C VAL A 64 -4.96 -0.36 -6.27
N TYR A 65 -4.12 -0.07 -7.27
CA TYR A 65 -4.48 0.85 -8.37
C TYR A 65 -5.64 0.34 -9.22
N VAL A 66 -5.64 -0.96 -9.51
CA VAL A 66 -6.73 -1.60 -10.25
C VAL A 66 -8.02 -1.58 -9.43
N ALA A 67 -7.95 -1.84 -8.12
CA ALA A 67 -9.11 -1.82 -7.24
C ALA A 67 -9.81 -0.46 -7.19
N ILE A 68 -9.06 0.65 -7.10
CA ILE A 68 -9.67 1.98 -7.15
C ILE A 68 -10.29 2.26 -8.52
N SER A 69 -9.62 1.86 -9.60
CA SER A 69 -10.10 2.06 -10.97
C SER A 69 -11.41 1.31 -11.22
N ILE A 70 -11.48 0.05 -10.78
CA ILE A 70 -12.69 -0.76 -10.83
C ILE A 70 -13.80 -0.15 -9.96
N PHE A 71 -13.48 0.33 -8.76
CA PHE A 71 -14.47 0.97 -7.89
C PHE A 71 -15.10 2.20 -8.55
N LEU A 72 -14.27 3.07 -9.15
CA LEU A 72 -14.76 4.24 -9.89
C LEU A 72 -15.63 3.79 -11.08
N PHE A 73 -15.17 2.81 -11.86
CA PHE A 73 -15.96 2.29 -12.98
C PHE A 73 -17.33 1.73 -12.54
N ILE A 74 -17.37 0.95 -11.47
CA ILE A 74 -18.62 0.41 -10.91
C ILE A 74 -19.51 1.54 -10.39
N SER A 75 -18.95 2.59 -9.79
CA SER A 75 -19.74 3.72 -9.29
C SER A 75 -20.47 4.43 -10.43
N PHE A 76 -19.85 4.60 -11.61
CA PHE A 76 -20.52 5.13 -12.81
C PHE A 76 -21.71 4.26 -13.21
N ILE A 77 -21.50 2.95 -13.34
CA ILE A 77 -22.55 2.00 -13.71
C ILE A 77 -23.69 2.07 -12.69
N LEU A 78 -23.38 2.04 -11.40
CA LEU A 78 -24.37 2.06 -10.34
C LEU A 78 -25.25 3.31 -10.43
N ILE A 79 -24.65 4.49 -10.64
CA ILE A 79 -25.39 5.75 -10.73
C ILE A 79 -26.29 5.80 -11.97
N TYR A 80 -25.74 5.50 -13.15
CA TYR A 80 -26.41 5.77 -14.42
C TYR A 80 -27.27 4.61 -14.92
N VAL A 81 -26.88 3.36 -14.66
CA VAL A 81 -27.61 2.18 -15.11
C VAL A 81 -28.67 1.74 -14.10
N PHE A 82 -28.40 1.93 -12.81
CA PHE A 82 -29.30 1.47 -11.75
C PHE A 82 -30.03 2.62 -11.04
N VAL A 83 -29.31 3.50 -10.35
CA VAL A 83 -29.89 4.46 -9.40
C VAL A 83 -30.80 5.47 -10.10
N LYS A 84 -30.36 6.10 -11.20
CA LYS A 84 -31.18 7.09 -11.92
C LYS A 84 -32.44 6.48 -12.55
N PRO A 85 -32.38 5.36 -13.30
CA PRO A 85 -33.58 4.73 -13.85
C PRO A 85 -34.56 4.24 -12.77
N LEU A 86 -34.06 3.63 -11.69
CA LEU A 86 -34.91 3.18 -10.58
C LEU A 86 -35.57 4.35 -9.86
N GLY A 87 -34.86 5.46 -9.65
CA GLY A 87 -35.43 6.69 -9.10
C GLY A 87 -36.56 7.26 -9.95
N ALA A 88 -36.40 7.25 -11.28
CA ALA A 88 -37.45 7.69 -12.21
C ALA A 88 -38.70 6.78 -12.15
N LEU A 89 -38.51 5.46 -12.17
CA LEU A 89 -39.61 4.48 -12.09
C LEU A 89 -40.34 4.53 -10.73
N ALA A 90 -39.60 4.70 -9.63
CA ALA A 90 -40.17 4.83 -8.29
C ALA A 90 -41.04 6.08 -8.16
N GLY A 91 -40.65 7.19 -8.80
CA GLY A 91 -41.45 8.42 -8.85
C GLY A 91 -42.73 8.30 -9.69
N MET A 92 -42.76 7.42 -10.69
CA MET A 92 -43.91 7.25 -11.58
C MET A 92 -44.95 6.23 -11.09
N SER A 93 -44.52 5.18 -10.39
CA SER A 93 -45.38 3.99 -10.22
C SER A 93 -45.75 3.63 -8.78
N GLY A 94 -45.14 4.20 -7.74
CA GLY A 94 -45.36 3.72 -6.37
C GLY A 94 -45.00 2.24 -6.14
N ALA A 95 -44.52 1.55 -7.19
CA ALA A 95 -44.29 0.10 -7.24
C ALA A 95 -43.16 -0.36 -6.32
N PHE A 96 -42.34 0.58 -5.83
CA PHE A 96 -41.26 0.35 -4.88
C PHE A 96 -41.63 0.64 -3.41
N GLY A 97 -42.92 0.73 -3.07
CA GLY A 97 -43.37 0.69 -1.68
C GLY A 97 -42.79 1.78 -0.77
N GLY A 98 -42.56 2.99 -1.30
CA GLY A 98 -42.03 4.12 -0.54
C GLY A 98 -40.50 4.17 -0.40
N LEU A 99 -39.75 3.26 -1.04
CA LEU A 99 -38.29 3.41 -1.18
C LEU A 99 -37.97 4.64 -2.02
N ARG A 100 -37.53 5.72 -1.36
CA ARG A 100 -37.03 6.94 -2.01
C ARG A 100 -35.56 6.71 -2.35
N PHE A 101 -35.28 6.45 -3.62
CA PHE A 101 -33.91 6.44 -4.13
C PHE A 101 -33.40 7.87 -4.24
N ASP A 102 -32.77 8.36 -3.18
CA ASP A 102 -32.07 9.63 -3.22
C ASP A 102 -30.71 9.46 -3.93
N VAL A 103 -30.68 9.89 -5.19
CA VAL A 103 -29.49 9.87 -6.04
C VAL A 103 -28.34 10.64 -5.38
N ALA A 104 -28.65 11.75 -4.68
CA ALA A 104 -27.63 12.57 -4.02
C ALA A 104 -27.01 11.83 -2.82
N ALA A 105 -27.82 11.16 -2.01
CA ALA A 105 -27.34 10.35 -0.89
C ALA A 105 -26.44 9.21 -1.37
N ILE A 106 -26.83 8.50 -2.44
CA ILE A 106 -26.01 7.39 -2.97
C ILE A 106 -24.71 7.92 -3.58
N ASN A 107 -24.73 9.04 -4.31
CA ASN A 107 -23.52 9.70 -4.79
C ASN A 107 -22.57 10.06 -3.65
N ALA A 108 -23.09 10.62 -2.55
CA ALA A 108 -22.29 10.98 -1.39
C ALA A 108 -21.66 9.74 -0.73
N ILE A 109 -22.41 8.65 -0.56
CA ILE A 109 -21.89 7.39 -0.02
C ILE A 109 -20.75 6.87 -0.89
N LEU A 110 -20.95 6.79 -2.21
CA LEU A 110 -19.93 6.32 -3.16
C LEU A 110 -18.68 7.20 -3.12
N PHE A 111 -18.84 8.51 -3.02
CA PHE A 111 -17.74 9.45 -2.88
C PHE A 111 -16.94 9.20 -1.60
N TYR A 112 -17.60 9.14 -0.44
CA TYR A 112 -16.92 8.89 0.83
C TYR A 112 -16.21 7.53 0.83
N THR A 113 -16.84 6.48 0.29
CA THR A 113 -16.20 5.17 0.15
C THR A 113 -14.96 5.24 -0.76
N ALA A 114 -15.02 5.94 -1.89
CA ALA A 114 -13.88 6.12 -2.77
C ALA A 114 -12.73 6.89 -2.07
N VAL A 115 -13.07 7.92 -1.30
CA VAL A 115 -12.09 8.70 -0.52
C VAL A 115 -11.41 7.81 0.51
N PHE A 116 -12.18 7.02 1.26
CA PHE A 116 -11.62 6.06 2.22
C PHE A 116 -10.72 5.03 1.54
N GLN A 117 -11.16 4.46 0.41
CA GLN A 117 -10.40 3.48 -0.35
C GLN A 117 -9.09 4.09 -0.89
N SER A 118 -9.13 5.29 -1.46
CA SER A 118 -7.94 6.00 -1.95
C SER A 118 -6.97 6.37 -0.83
N PHE A 119 -7.51 6.79 0.33
CA PHE A 119 -6.70 7.13 1.50
C PHE A 119 -5.89 5.93 2.00
N PHE A 120 -6.59 4.85 2.35
CA PHE A 120 -5.94 3.65 2.87
C PHE A 120 -5.15 2.90 1.79
N GLY A 121 -5.63 2.87 0.55
CA GLY A 121 -4.93 2.27 -0.58
C GLY A 121 -3.55 2.89 -0.81
N GLY A 122 -3.45 4.23 -0.81
CA GLY A 122 -2.17 4.92 -0.94
C GLY A 122 -1.18 4.62 0.20
N LEU A 123 -1.68 4.53 1.44
CA LEU A 123 -0.86 4.17 2.60
C LEU A 123 -0.37 2.71 2.53
N ILE A 124 -1.22 1.79 2.09
CA ILE A 124 -0.88 0.38 1.87
C ILE A 124 0.23 0.25 0.82
N ILE A 125 0.11 0.98 -0.31
CA ILE A 125 1.16 1.01 -1.34
C ILE A 125 2.49 1.47 -0.76
N GLY A 126 2.49 2.51 0.07
CA GLY A 126 3.69 2.99 0.77
C GLY A 126 4.36 1.91 1.61
N LYS A 127 3.57 1.19 2.41
CA LYS A 127 4.05 0.08 3.24
C LYS A 127 4.60 -1.07 2.39
N LEU A 128 3.95 -1.41 1.27
CA LEU A 128 4.39 -2.48 0.37
C LEU A 128 5.68 -2.14 -0.38
N LYS A 129 5.82 -0.90 -0.87
CA LYS A 129 6.94 -0.49 -1.73
C LYS A 129 8.19 -0.11 -0.95
N ALA A 130 8.03 0.58 0.18
CA ALA A 130 9.14 1.19 0.92
C ALA A 130 9.24 0.72 2.37
N ASN A 131 8.44 -0.28 2.78
CA ASN A 131 8.37 -0.81 4.15
C ASN A 131 8.06 0.25 5.22
N ARG A 132 7.53 1.41 4.81
CA ARG A 132 7.22 2.57 5.66
C ARG A 132 5.90 3.18 5.21
N ILE A 133 4.97 3.39 6.15
CA ILE A 133 3.65 3.96 5.87
C ILE A 133 3.78 5.40 5.31
N GLY A 134 4.74 6.18 5.82
CA GLY A 134 4.97 7.57 5.39
C GLY A 134 5.34 7.72 3.91
N ALA A 135 5.93 6.71 3.27
CA ALA A 135 6.21 6.73 1.83
C ALA A 135 4.93 6.66 0.97
N GLY A 136 3.80 6.28 1.57
CA GLY A 136 2.50 6.18 0.92
C GLY A 136 1.78 7.51 0.76
N LEU A 137 2.21 8.58 1.45
CA LEU A 137 1.54 9.89 1.42
C LEU A 137 1.39 10.44 0.00
N LEU A 138 2.45 10.38 -0.82
CA LEU A 138 2.38 10.82 -2.22
C LEU A 138 1.37 9.98 -3.04
N HIS A 139 1.28 8.68 -2.76
CA HIS A 139 0.35 7.78 -3.44
C HIS A 139 -1.09 8.03 -2.98
N THR A 140 -1.30 8.32 -1.70
CA THR A 140 -2.58 8.73 -1.13
C THR A 140 -3.07 10.04 -1.74
N ILE A 141 -2.23 11.06 -1.79
CA ILE A 141 -2.57 12.35 -2.40
C ILE A 141 -2.96 12.14 -3.86
N PHE A 142 -2.14 11.42 -4.62
CA PHE A 142 -2.41 11.10 -6.03
C PHE A 142 -3.77 10.41 -6.23
N MET A 143 -4.06 9.36 -5.46
CA MET A 143 -5.33 8.65 -5.58
C MET A 143 -6.54 9.50 -5.14
N LEU A 144 -6.39 10.31 -4.08
CA LEU A 144 -7.44 11.23 -3.66
C LEU A 144 -7.73 12.30 -4.72
N THR A 145 -6.69 12.82 -5.37
CA THR A 145 -6.84 13.76 -6.48
C THR A 145 -7.60 13.11 -7.63
N ILE A 146 -7.27 11.87 -8.01
CA ILE A 146 -8.00 11.13 -9.05
C ILE A 146 -9.47 10.96 -8.65
N THR A 147 -9.75 10.51 -7.43
CA THR A 147 -11.13 10.35 -6.94
C THR A 147 -11.90 11.67 -7.01
N LEU A 148 -11.30 12.77 -6.57
CA LEU A 148 -11.94 14.08 -6.56
C LEU A 148 -12.23 14.58 -7.96
N VAL A 149 -11.25 14.50 -8.87
CA VAL A 149 -11.43 14.87 -10.28
C VAL A 149 -12.48 13.99 -10.94
N TYR A 150 -12.47 12.69 -10.69
CA TYR A 150 -13.44 11.76 -11.23
C TYR A 150 -14.87 12.11 -10.83
N PHE A 151 -15.14 12.30 -9.53
CA PHE A 151 -16.49 12.63 -9.08
C PHE A 151 -16.94 14.02 -9.54
N ASN A 152 -16.03 14.99 -9.63
CA ASN A 152 -16.33 16.31 -10.19
C ASN A 152 -16.67 16.24 -11.69
N LEU A 153 -15.91 15.47 -12.47
CA LEU A 153 -16.21 15.23 -13.89
C LEU A 153 -17.52 14.47 -14.07
N LEU A 154 -17.82 13.51 -13.19
CA LEU A 154 -19.07 12.76 -13.21
C LEU A 154 -20.27 13.68 -12.95
N GLU A 155 -20.16 14.63 -12.02
CA GLU A 155 -21.21 15.63 -11.76
C GLU A 155 -21.45 16.56 -12.96
N ILE A 156 -20.39 17.01 -13.63
CA ILE A 156 -20.48 17.95 -14.76
C ILE A 156 -20.91 17.25 -16.07
N TYR A 157 -20.27 16.13 -16.42
CA TYR A 157 -20.39 15.47 -17.73
C TYR A 157 -21.14 14.13 -17.68
N GLY A 158 -21.32 13.56 -16.50
CA GLY A 158 -21.85 12.20 -16.39
C GLY A 158 -23.27 12.08 -16.94
N ASP A 159 -24.08 13.15 -16.89
CA ASP A 159 -25.43 13.13 -17.43
C ASP A 159 -25.45 13.12 -18.96
N ALA A 160 -24.51 13.83 -19.60
CA ALA A 160 -24.35 13.80 -21.04
C ALA A 160 -23.83 12.42 -21.51
N LEU A 161 -22.79 11.90 -20.84
CA LEU A 161 -22.22 10.58 -21.13
C LEU A 161 -23.22 9.46 -20.87
N GLY A 162 -23.95 9.53 -19.76
CA GLY A 162 -24.98 8.56 -19.40
C GLY A 162 -26.09 8.49 -20.45
N ARG A 163 -26.56 9.64 -20.96
CA ARG A 163 -27.57 9.67 -22.04
C ARG A 163 -27.05 9.19 -23.39
N MET A 164 -25.78 9.42 -23.71
CA MET A 164 -25.18 8.93 -24.96
C MET A 164 -24.99 7.42 -24.97
N ILE A 165 -24.60 6.84 -23.83
CA ILE A 165 -24.31 5.40 -23.70
C ILE A 165 -25.60 4.61 -23.41
N PHE A 166 -26.49 5.17 -22.60
CA PHE A 166 -27.76 4.57 -22.21
C PHE A 166 -28.91 5.55 -22.51
N PRO A 167 -29.33 5.66 -23.78
CA PRO A 167 -30.44 6.51 -24.15
C PRO A 167 -31.71 6.03 -23.42
N THR A 168 -32.27 6.90 -22.58
CA THR A 168 -33.61 6.67 -22.03
C THR A 168 -34.59 6.69 -23.20
N PRO A 169 -35.43 5.66 -23.39
CA PRO A 169 -36.43 5.69 -24.44
C PRO A 169 -37.33 6.90 -24.22
N THR A 170 -37.38 7.79 -25.23
CA THR A 170 -38.36 8.87 -25.28
C THR A 170 -39.75 8.26 -25.37
N PRO A 171 -40.75 8.82 -24.69
CA PRO A 171 -42.14 8.36 -24.80
C PRO A 171 -42.67 8.50 -26.23
#